data_AF-A0A8D0XT13-F1
#
_entry.id   AF-A0A8D0XT13-F1
#
_cell.length_a   1.000
_cell.length_b   1.000
_cell.length_c   1.000
_cell.angle_alpha   90.00
_cell.angle_beta   90.00
_cell.angle_gamma   90.00
#
_symmetry.space_group_name_H-M   'P 1'
#
loop_
_entity.id
_entity.type
_entity.pdbx_description
1 polymer ?
#
loop_
_entity_poly.entity_id
_entity_poly.type
_entity_poly.pdbx_seq_one_letter_code
_entity_poly.pdbx_strand_id
1 'polypeptide(L)'
;MEGSSEPQLDAKAKVTNQLIDFQWKLGMAVSSDSCRSLKYPYVAVMLKVADHSGQVKNKSFEMTIPQFQNFYRQFKEIAAIMETV
;
A
#
# COMPACT_ATOMS: atom_id res chain seq x y z
N MET A 1 5.68 34.77 -11.16
CA MET A 1 6.33 33.49 -11.49
C MET A 1 6.41 32.72 -10.18
N GLU A 2 5.33 32.01 -9.85
CA GLU A 2 5.27 31.21 -8.61
C GLU A 2 6.16 29.98 -8.81
N GLY A 3 7.28 29.96 -8.08
CA GLY A 3 8.16 28.81 -8.03
C GLY A 3 7.44 27.70 -7.27
N SER A 4 6.88 26.74 -8.01
CA SER A 4 6.42 25.46 -7.49
C SER A 4 7.60 24.80 -6.77
N SER A 5 7.60 24.87 -5.44
CA SER A 5 8.59 24.21 -4.61
C SER A 5 8.31 22.72 -4.66
N GLU A 6 9.11 21.97 -5.42
CA GLU A 6 9.14 20.52 -5.29
C GLU A 6 9.46 20.19 -3.82
N PRO A 7 8.70 19.30 -3.15
CA PRO A 7 9.07 18.88 -1.81
C PRO A 7 10.36 18.07 -1.92
N GLN A 8 11.47 18.73 -1.58
CA GLN A 8 12.77 18.11 -1.44
C GLN A 8 12.64 17.10 -0.30
N LEU A 9 12.53 15.81 -0.66
CA LEU A 9 12.51 14.72 0.31
C LEU A 9 13.90 14.63 0.91
N ASP A 10 14.14 15.41 1.97
CA ASP A 10 15.30 15.28 2.83
C ASP A 10 15.47 13.80 3.17
N ALA A 11 16.67 13.25 2.98
CA ALA A 11 17.00 11.87 3.34
C ALA A 11 16.85 11.59 4.87
N LYS A 12 16.49 12.62 5.64
CA LYS A 12 15.95 12.56 7.00
C LYS A 12 14.45 12.81 7.04
N ALA A 13 13.68 12.32 6.08
CA ALA A 13 12.23 12.23 6.17
C ALA A 13 11.95 11.45 7.45
N LYS A 14 11.64 12.18 8.53
CA LYS A 14 11.37 11.62 9.85
C LYS A 14 10.28 10.58 9.61
N VAL A 15 10.64 9.29 9.70
CA VAL A 15 9.70 8.19 9.51
C VAL A 15 8.65 8.36 10.59
N THR A 16 7.52 8.96 10.23
CA THR A 16 6.50 9.37 11.20
C THR A 16 5.69 8.19 11.69
N ASN A 17 5.63 7.14 10.87
CA ASN A 17 4.88 5.93 11.11
C ASN A 17 5.70 4.70 10.71
N GLN A 18 5.68 3.65 11.53
CA GLN A 18 6.38 2.38 11.28
C GLN A 18 5.37 1.29 10.92
N LEU A 19 5.66 0.54 9.86
CA LEU A 19 4.90 -0.66 9.50
C LEU A 19 5.28 -1.80 10.47
N ILE A 20 4.31 -2.28 11.25
CA ILE A 20 4.49 -3.35 12.24
C ILE A 20 4.14 -4.72 11.67
N ASP A 21 3.05 -4.79 10.90
CA ASP A 21 2.55 -6.05 10.35
C ASP A 21 1.90 -5.82 8.97
N PHE A 22 2.01 -6.84 8.12
CA PHE A 22 1.42 -6.88 6.78
C PHE A 22 0.69 -8.21 6.61
N GLN A 23 -0.63 -8.17 6.64
CA GLN A 23 -1.48 -9.32 6.41
C GLN A 23 -2.22 -9.16 5.09
N TRP A 24 -2.41 -10.27 4.39
CA TRP A 24 -3.16 -10.25 3.13
C TRP A 24 -3.97 -11.53 2.95
N LYS A 25 -5.01 -11.43 2.12
CA LYS A 25 -5.81 -12.57 1.66
C LYS A 25 -6.24 -12.38 0.22
N LEU A 26 -6.33 -13.49 -0.51
CA LEU A 26 -6.96 -13.55 -1.83
C LEU A 26 -8.43 -13.93 -1.65
N GLY A 27 -9.34 -13.09 -2.14
CA GLY A 27 -10.78 -13.27 -2.05
C GLY A 27 -11.46 -13.20 -3.41
N MET A 28 -12.76 -13.46 -3.41
CA MET A 28 -13.64 -13.36 -4.58
C MET A 28 -14.76 -12.39 -4.25
N ALA A 29 -14.94 -11.34 -5.06
CA ALA A 29 -16.01 -10.37 -4.92
C ALA A 29 -17.08 -10.54 -5.99
N VAL A 30 -18.29 -10.09 -5.66
CA VAL A 30 -19.40 -9.97 -6.61
C VAL A 30 -19.49 -8.52 -7.05
N SER A 31 -19.35 -8.27 -8.35
CA SER A 31 -19.47 -6.92 -8.89
C SER A 31 -20.94 -6.50 -8.97
N SER A 32 -21.26 -5.25 -8.60
CA SER A 32 -22.63 -4.76 -8.42
C SER A 32 -23.30 -4.24 -9.70
N ASP A 33 -22.56 -4.13 -10.80
CA ASP A 33 -22.97 -3.55 -12.09
C ASP A 33 -23.87 -4.49 -12.94
N SER A 34 -24.82 -5.17 -12.29
CA SER A 34 -25.73 -6.21 -12.80
C SER A 34 -25.15 -7.63 -12.73
N CYS A 35 -25.45 -8.30 -11.62
CA CYS A 35 -25.06 -9.66 -11.27
C CYS A 35 -25.08 -10.67 -12.44
N ARG A 36 -23.93 -10.88 -13.10
CA ARG A 36 -23.71 -12.02 -14.01
C ARG A 36 -22.32 -12.67 -13.91
N SER A 37 -21.40 -12.14 -13.12
CA SER A 37 -20.06 -12.72 -12.95
C SER A 37 -19.62 -12.81 -11.48
N LEU A 38 -19.73 -14.03 -10.92
CA LEU A 38 -19.17 -14.45 -9.62
C LEU A 38 -17.64 -14.59 -9.66
N LYS A 39 -16.90 -13.72 -10.36
CA LYS A 39 -15.52 -14.04 -10.80
C LYS A 39 -14.52 -12.88 -10.75
N TYR A 40 -14.62 -12.01 -9.75
CA TYR A 40 -13.60 -10.96 -9.57
C TYR A 40 -12.70 -11.31 -8.39
N PRO A 41 -11.57 -11.99 -8.64
CA PRO A 41 -10.58 -12.18 -7.61
C PRO A 41 -9.99 -10.82 -7.23
N TYR A 42 -9.78 -10.62 -5.94
CA TYR A 42 -9.18 -9.41 -5.40
C TYR A 42 -8.29 -9.75 -4.22
N VAL A 43 -7.31 -8.90 -3.96
CA VAL A 43 -6.45 -9.02 -2.78
C VAL A 43 -6.91 -7.99 -1.76
N ALA A 44 -7.19 -8.44 -0.54
CA ALA A 44 -7.37 -7.55 0.60
C ALA A 44 -6.09 -7.54 1.41
N VAL A 45 -5.62 -6.34 1.75
CA VAL A 45 -4.44 -6.11 2.58
C VAL A 45 -4.88 -5.42 3.87
N MET A 46 -4.30 -5.84 4.99
CA MET A 46 -4.38 -5.16 6.27
C MET A 46 -2.97 -4.83 6.77
N LEU A 47 -2.74 -3.55 6.98
CA LEU A 47 -1.49 -3.00 7.53
C LEU A 47 -1.70 -2.65 9.00
N LYS A 48 -0.78 -3.07 9.85
CA LYS A 48 -0.68 -2.59 11.23
C LYS A 48 0.44 -1.58 11.31
N VAL A 49 0.13 -0.35 11.69
CA VAL A 49 1.07 0.78 11.66
C VAL A 49 1.12 1.44 13.03
N ALA A 50 2.32 1.68 13.56
CA ALA A 50 2.53 2.50 14.76
C ALA A 50 2.85 3.93 14.34
N ASP A 51 2.16 4.91 14.91
CA ASP A 51 2.57 6.31 14.78
C ASP A 51 3.65 6.69 15.79
N HIS A 52 4.17 7.92 15.68
CA HIS A 52 5.22 8.45 16.56
C HIS A 52 4.84 8.50 18.05
N SER A 53 3.55 8.36 18.41
CA SER A 53 3.09 8.30 19.79
C SER A 53 3.07 6.87 20.35
N GLY A 54 3.40 5.87 19.51
CA GLY A 54 3.27 4.46 19.82
C GLY A 54 1.85 3.94 19.64
N GLN A 55 0.90 4.78 19.19
CA GLN A 55 -0.46 4.32 18.92
C GLN A 55 -0.47 3.46 17.66
N VAL A 56 -1.01 2.25 17.81
CA VAL A 56 -1.11 1.25 16.74
C VAL A 56 -2.48 1.31 16.09
N LYS A 57 -2.50 1.45 14.76
CA LYS A 57 -3.71 1.51 13.94
C LYS A 57 -3.67 0.45 12.86
N ASN A 58 -4.85 -0.12 12.55
CA ASN A 58 -5.04 -0.97 11.40
C ASN A 58 -5.57 -0.14 10.21
N LYS A 59 -5.04 -0.40 9.02
CA LYS A 59 -5.50 0.18 7.76
C LYS A 59 -5.71 -0.94 6.76
N SER A 60 -6.86 -0.98 6.12
CA SER A 60 -7.19 -2.01 5.15
C SER A 60 -7.56 -1.41 3.80
N PHE A 61 -7.24 -2.11 2.73
CA PHE A 61 -7.63 -1.76 1.38
C PHE A 61 -7.74 -3.01 0.53
N GLU A 62 -8.51 -2.89 -0.55
CA GLU A 62 -8.73 -3.95 -1.53
C GLU A 62 -8.19 -3.50 -2.88
N MET A 63 -7.70 -4.47 -3.64
CA MET A 63 -7.18 -4.22 -4.98
C MET A 63 -7.49 -5.37 -5.92
N THR A 64 -7.72 -5.02 -7.18
CA THR A 64 -7.81 -6.01 -8.26
C THR A 64 -6.47 -6.72 -8.47
N ILE A 65 -6.49 -7.88 -9.13
CA ILE A 65 -5.25 -8.62 -9.42
C ILE A 65 -4.23 -7.80 -10.24
N PRO A 66 -4.62 -7.05 -11.29
CA PRO A 66 -3.66 -6.19 -12.00
C PRO A 66 -3.06 -5.09 -11.11
N GLN A 67 -3.85 -4.49 -10.21
CA GLN A 67 -3.34 -3.51 -9.25
C GLN A 67 -2.34 -4.15 -8.28
N PHE A 68 -2.58 -5.39 -7.83
CA PHE A 68 -1.63 -6.13 -6.98
C PHE A 68 -0.31 -6.45 -7.71
N GLN A 69 -0.37 -6.84 -8.98
CA GLN A 69 0.83 -7.06 -9.79
C GLN A 69 1.66 -5.79 -9.97
N ASN A 70 1.00 -4.63 -10.10
CA ASN A 70 1.67 -3.33 -10.13
C ASN A 70 2.28 -2.99 -8.77
N PHE A 71 1.52 -3.15 -7.69
CA PHE A 71 1.98 -2.94 -6.32
C PHE A 71 3.22 -3.79 -6.00
N TYR A 72 3.22 -5.07 -6.36
CA TYR A 72 4.37 -5.96 -6.19
C TYR A 72 5.62 -5.47 -6.93
N ARG A 73 5.47 -4.96 -8.16
CA ARG A 73 6.60 -4.40 -8.92
C ARG A 73 7.20 -3.19 -8.21
N GLN A 74 6.36 -2.25 -7.77
CA GLN A 74 6.80 -1.08 -7.00
C GLN A 74 7.47 -1.49 -5.68
N PHE A 75 6.92 -2.51 -5.00
CA PHE A 75 7.49 -2.99 -3.75
C PHE A 75 8.90 -3.57 -3.94
N LYS A 76 9.16 -4.26 -5.06
CA LYS A 76 10.50 -4.72 -5.42
C LYS A 76 11.48 -3.58 -5.73
N GLU A 77 11.01 -2.53 -6.40
CA GLU A 77 11.82 -1.34 -6.65
C GLU A 77 12.20 -0.66 -5.33
N ILE A 78 11.26 -0.52 -4.40
CA ILE A 78 11.51 0.00 -3.05
C ILE A 78 12.53 -0.88 -2.31
N ALA A 79 12.36 -2.22 -2.35
CA ALA A 79 13.29 -3.14 -1.70
C ALA A 79 14.71 -3.02 -2.27
N ALA A 80 14.86 -2.95 -3.59
CA ALA A 80 16.16 -2.77 -4.23
C ALA A 80 16.84 -1.46 -3.82
N ILE A 81 16.08 -0.37 -3.70
CA ILE A 81 16.62 0.92 -3.22
C ILE A 81 17.05 0.80 -1.75
N MET A 82 16.27 0.13 -0.90
CA MET A 82 16.60 -0.08 0.51
C MET A 82 17.83 -0.96 0.73
N GLU A 83 18.15 -1.87 -0.19
CA GLU A 83 19.37 -2.70 -0.13
C GLU A 83 20.64 -1.94 -0.53
N THR A 84 20.51 -0.81 -1.23
CA THR A 84 21.66 -0.02 -1.72
C THR A 84 22.20 1.01 -0.72
N VAL A 85 21.67 1.06 0.51
CA VAL A 85 22.03 2.03 1.56
C VAL A 85 22.85 1.40 2.68
#